data_AF-A0A3B9MWG2-F1
#
_entry.id   AF-A0A3B9MWG2-F1
#
_cell.length_a   1.000
_cell.length_b   1.000
_cell.length_c   1.000
_cell.angle_alpha   90.00
_cell.angle_beta   90.00
_cell.angle_gamma   90.00
#
_symmetry.space_group_name_H-M   'P 1'
#
loop_
_entity.id
_entity.type
_entity.pdbx_description
1 polymer ?
#
loop_
_entity_poly.entity_id
_entity_poly.type
_entity_poly.pdbx_seq_one_letter_code
_entity_poly.pdbx_strand_id
1 'polypeptide(L)'
;MINLKIQKPTELTDRLLKNDTFDAFFLEEAEISGLISCKIHGTYTKDPAKAELLTDEELSSGFIRYKRVRERLALLFENDAPVAFNITLHAGANYTNRLKENAALGDISSAIISPAVSFRLKNGELTAITGISYNTFVLSKKADEIWDRDFTASLAALKIEFLIL
;
A
#
# COMPACT_ATOMS: atom_id res chain seq x y z
N MET A 1 7.02 10.25 6.19
CA MET A 1 7.60 8.92 6.07
C MET A 1 8.18 8.49 7.41
N ILE A 2 7.65 7.39 7.91
CA ILE A 2 8.12 6.67 9.10
C ILE A 2 8.31 5.19 8.76
N ASN A 3 9.12 4.50 9.55
CA ASN A 3 9.29 3.05 9.46
C ASN A 3 8.72 2.41 10.73
N LEU A 4 7.77 1.49 10.57
CA LEU A 4 7.06 0.84 11.66
C LEU A 4 7.45 -0.63 11.74
N LYS A 5 8.02 -1.08 12.86
CA LYS A 5 8.22 -2.50 13.14
C LYS A 5 6.96 -3.11 13.74
N ILE A 6 6.37 -4.07 13.05
CA ILE A 6 5.17 -4.77 13.48
C ILE A 6 5.54 -5.83 14.50
N GLN A 7 4.91 -5.82 15.68
CA GLN A 7 5.24 -6.73 16.78
C GLN A 7 4.81 -8.17 16.48
N LYS A 8 3.67 -8.33 15.82
CA LYS A 8 3.12 -9.62 15.43
C LYS A 8 2.93 -9.68 13.91
N PRO A 9 3.96 -10.15 13.17
CA PRO A 9 3.90 -10.21 11.71
C PRO A 9 2.70 -10.98 11.14
N THR A 10 2.28 -12.04 11.83
CA THR A 10 1.13 -12.86 11.43
C THR A 10 -0.17 -12.07 11.41
N GLU A 11 -0.43 -11.21 12.41
CA GLU A 11 -1.67 -10.42 12.47
C GLU A 11 -1.80 -9.46 11.28
N LEU A 12 -0.73 -8.72 10.94
CA LEU A 12 -0.76 -7.83 9.77
C LEU A 12 -0.80 -8.63 8.45
N THR A 13 -0.11 -9.77 8.38
CA THR A 13 -0.12 -10.61 7.18
C THR A 13 -1.52 -11.19 6.94
N ASP A 14 -2.22 -11.63 7.98
CA ASP A 14 -3.61 -12.07 7.89
C ASP A 14 -4.52 -10.93 7.45
N ARG A 15 -4.34 -9.70 7.98
CA ARG A 15 -5.09 -8.52 7.51
C ARG A 15 -4.82 -8.17 6.05
N LEU A 16 -3.60 -8.40 5.58
CA LEU A 16 -3.22 -8.16 4.20
C LEU A 16 -3.87 -9.20 3.27
N LEU A 17 -3.93 -10.47 3.67
CA LEU A 17 -4.31 -11.56 2.75
C LEU A 17 -5.77 -12.02 2.89
N LYS A 18 -6.30 -12.08 4.12
CA LYS A 18 -7.59 -12.72 4.43
C LYS A 18 -8.73 -11.72 4.60
N ASN A 19 -8.41 -10.45 4.85
CA ASN A 19 -9.39 -9.39 5.08
C ASN A 19 -9.47 -8.41 3.91
N ASP A 20 -10.57 -7.66 3.86
CA ASP A 20 -10.83 -6.60 2.87
C ASP A 20 -10.21 -5.24 3.27
N THR A 21 -9.42 -5.19 4.34
CA THR A 21 -8.86 -3.97 4.94
C THR A 21 -8.08 -3.12 3.92
N PHE A 22 -7.39 -3.76 2.99
CA PHE A 22 -6.59 -3.10 1.95
C PHE A 22 -7.22 -3.19 0.56
N ASP A 23 -8.46 -3.69 0.42
CA ASP A 23 -9.09 -3.88 -0.90
C ASP A 23 -9.30 -2.54 -1.64
N ALA A 24 -9.48 -1.45 -0.90
CA ALA A 24 -9.60 -0.09 -1.42
C ALA A 24 -8.24 0.60 -1.70
N PHE A 25 -7.12 -0.11 -1.58
CA PHE A 25 -5.81 0.37 -2.00
C PHE A 25 -5.52 -0.10 -3.43
N PHE A 26 -4.62 0.60 -4.10
CA PHE A 26 -4.07 0.17 -5.38
C PHE A 26 -2.72 -0.52 -5.17
N LEU A 27 -2.47 -1.59 -5.91
CA LEU A 27 -1.18 -2.28 -5.88
C LEU A 27 -0.19 -1.53 -6.76
N GLU A 28 0.98 -1.18 -6.26
CA GLU A 28 2.11 -0.75 -7.10
C GLU A 28 2.88 -1.99 -7.57
N GLU A 29 3.36 -2.75 -6.60
CA GLU A 29 4.18 -3.94 -6.82
C GLU A 29 4.06 -4.89 -5.63
N ALA A 30 4.08 -6.20 -5.90
CA ALA A 30 4.26 -7.24 -4.89
C ALA A 30 5.39 -8.18 -5.34
N GLU A 31 6.46 -8.21 -4.57
CA GLU A 31 7.59 -9.11 -4.74
C GLU A 31 7.59 -10.12 -3.60
N ILE A 32 7.56 -11.41 -3.94
CA ILE A 32 7.51 -12.52 -2.99
C ILE A 32 8.69 -13.43 -3.25
N SER A 33 9.37 -13.82 -2.17
CA SER A 33 10.49 -14.76 -2.21
C SER A 33 10.23 -15.89 -1.21
N GLY A 34 10.22 -17.12 -1.70
CA GLY A 34 10.01 -18.36 -0.96
C GLY A 34 10.67 -19.54 -1.69
N LEU A 35 10.09 -20.73 -1.57
CA LEU A 35 10.39 -21.82 -2.51
C LEU A 35 10.05 -21.41 -3.94
N ILE A 36 8.94 -20.68 -4.10
CA ILE A 36 8.54 -20.02 -5.34
C ILE A 36 8.72 -18.51 -5.16
N SER A 37 9.46 -17.90 -6.08
CA SER A 37 9.56 -16.44 -6.15
C SER A 37 8.69 -15.92 -7.27
N CYS A 38 7.90 -14.88 -6.99
CA CYS A 38 7.06 -14.25 -7.99
C CYS A 38 7.03 -12.73 -7.80
N LYS A 39 6.72 -12.05 -8.91
CA LYS A 39 6.63 -10.61 -8.96
C LYS A 39 5.35 -10.22 -9.68
N ILE A 40 4.53 -9.41 -9.01
CA ILE A 40 3.26 -8.93 -9.51
C ILE A 40 3.37 -7.41 -9.63
N HIS A 41 3.25 -6.91 -10.86
CA HIS A 41 3.12 -5.48 -11.10
C HIS A 41 1.65 -5.10 -11.06
N GLY A 42 1.32 -4.00 -10.38
CA GLY A 42 -0.04 -3.50 -10.35
C GLY A 42 -0.40 -2.63 -11.56
N THR A 43 0.59 -2.24 -12.37
CA THR A 43 0.34 -1.61 -13.67
C THR A 43 -0.30 -2.59 -14.64
N TYR A 44 -1.27 -2.14 -15.42
CA TYR A 44 -1.95 -2.96 -16.42
C TYR A 44 -1.48 -2.61 -17.85
N THR A 45 -1.60 -3.57 -18.76
CA THR A 45 -1.33 -3.36 -20.18
C THR A 45 -2.37 -2.38 -20.75
N LYS A 46 -1.93 -1.41 -21.54
CA LYS A 46 -2.80 -0.46 -22.28
C LYS A 46 -3.53 -1.11 -23.47
N ASP A 47 -3.81 -2.41 -23.38
CA ASP A 47 -4.63 -3.11 -24.35
C ASP A 47 -6.08 -2.63 -24.18
N PRO A 48 -6.70 -2.03 -25.21
CA PRO A 48 -8.06 -1.52 -25.12
C PRO A 48 -9.07 -2.57 -24.63
N ALA A 49 -8.91 -3.83 -25.04
CA ALA A 49 -9.80 -4.92 -24.63
C ALA A 49 -9.67 -5.28 -23.14
N LYS A 50 -8.52 -4.98 -22.52
CA LYS A 50 -8.30 -5.15 -21.08
C LYS A 50 -8.69 -3.92 -20.28
N ALA A 51 -8.65 -2.74 -20.89
CA ALA A 51 -9.05 -1.48 -20.25
C ALA A 51 -10.53 -1.47 -19.88
N GLU A 52 -11.40 -2.11 -20.68
CA GLU A 52 -12.84 -2.28 -20.36
C GLU A 52 -13.09 -3.08 -19.07
N LEU A 53 -12.12 -3.87 -18.62
CA LEU A 53 -12.22 -4.64 -17.38
C LEU A 53 -11.82 -3.81 -16.16
N LEU A 54 -11.35 -2.58 -16.32
CA LEU A 54 -10.88 -1.70 -15.24
C LEU A 54 -11.96 -0.73 -14.82
N THR A 55 -11.96 -0.41 -13.53
CA THR A 55 -12.79 0.68 -13.01
C THR A 55 -12.19 2.04 -13.38
N ASP A 56 -13.01 3.09 -13.42
CA ASP A 56 -12.53 4.46 -13.68
C ASP A 56 -11.43 4.89 -12.70
N GLU A 57 -11.50 4.44 -11.45
CA GLU A 57 -10.48 4.71 -10.43
C GLU A 57 -9.15 4.00 -10.71
N GLU A 58 -9.19 2.76 -11.21
CA GLU A 58 -7.98 2.03 -11.64
C GLU A 58 -7.37 2.68 -12.88
N LEU A 59 -8.21 3.11 -13.82
CA LEU A 59 -7.78 3.85 -15.00
C LEU A 59 -7.09 5.17 -14.64
N SER A 60 -7.66 5.91 -13.67
CA SER A 60 -7.12 7.18 -13.21
C SER A 60 -5.85 7.04 -12.37
N SER A 61 -5.72 5.95 -11.59
CA SER A 61 -4.54 5.73 -10.74
C SER A 61 -3.37 5.13 -11.51
N GLY A 62 -3.63 4.44 -12.63
CA GLY A 62 -2.61 3.68 -13.37
C GLY A 62 -2.28 2.32 -12.74
N PHE A 63 -2.99 1.94 -11.68
CA PHE A 63 -2.76 0.73 -10.89
C PHE A 63 -4.05 -0.03 -10.67
N ILE A 64 -3.96 -1.36 -10.61
CA ILE A 64 -5.09 -2.22 -10.25
C ILE A 64 -5.38 -2.17 -8.75
N ARG A 65 -6.63 -2.41 -8.35
CA ARG A 65 -6.99 -2.61 -6.94
C ARG A 65 -6.29 -3.83 -6.36
N TYR A 66 -5.82 -3.71 -5.11
CA TYR A 66 -5.19 -4.80 -4.39
C TYR A 66 -6.11 -6.03 -4.27
N LYS A 67 -7.43 -5.80 -4.13
CA LYS A 67 -8.46 -6.85 -4.12
C LYS A 67 -8.32 -7.88 -5.25
N ARG A 68 -7.87 -7.47 -6.45
CA ARG A 68 -7.72 -8.38 -7.61
C ARG A 68 -6.62 -9.43 -7.44
N VAL A 69 -5.64 -9.16 -6.59
CA VAL A 69 -4.49 -10.06 -6.37
C VAL A 69 -4.52 -10.74 -5.00
N ARG A 70 -5.27 -10.19 -4.04
CA ARG A 70 -5.30 -10.64 -2.65
C ARG A 70 -5.53 -12.14 -2.50
N GLU A 71 -6.56 -12.70 -3.15
CA GLU A 71 -6.86 -14.13 -3.06
C GLU A 71 -5.74 -15.01 -3.64
N ARG A 72 -5.10 -14.56 -4.72
CA ARG A 72 -3.97 -15.29 -5.32
C ARG A 72 -2.74 -15.26 -4.41
N LEU A 73 -2.49 -14.12 -3.76
CA LEU A 73 -1.43 -14.00 -2.76
C LEU A 73 -1.71 -14.87 -1.53
N ALA A 74 -2.95 -14.91 -1.04
CA ALA A 74 -3.34 -15.75 0.08
C ALA A 74 -3.06 -17.23 -0.22
N LEU A 75 -3.47 -17.73 -1.39
CA LEU A 75 -3.18 -19.11 -1.82
C LEU A 75 -1.68 -19.38 -1.95
N LEU A 76 -0.89 -18.42 -2.44
CA LEU A 76 0.56 -18.57 -2.52
C LEU A 76 1.17 -18.72 -1.12
N PHE A 77 0.79 -17.87 -0.17
CA PHE A 77 1.33 -17.88 1.20
C PHE A 77 0.86 -19.10 2.00
N GLU A 78 -0.31 -19.65 1.70
CA GLU A 78 -0.81 -20.90 2.31
C GLU A 78 -0.04 -22.13 1.82
N ASN A 79 0.33 -22.16 0.54
CA ASN A 79 1.09 -23.28 -0.04
C ASN A 79 2.60 -23.20 0.23
N ASP A 80 3.14 -21.99 0.23
CA ASP A 80 4.56 -21.70 0.41
C ASP A 80 4.72 -20.39 1.19
N ALA A 81 4.93 -20.51 2.50
CA ALA A 81 5.13 -19.35 3.37
C ALA A 81 6.42 -18.62 2.95
N PRO A 82 6.34 -17.34 2.54
CA PRO A 82 7.50 -16.65 1.99
C PRO A 82 8.56 -16.37 3.06
N VAL A 83 9.82 -16.48 2.66
CA VAL A 83 10.98 -16.09 3.48
C VAL A 83 11.17 -14.57 3.50
N ALA A 84 10.72 -13.89 2.46
CA ALA A 84 10.70 -12.44 2.35
C ALA A 84 9.61 -11.98 1.37
N PHE A 85 9.08 -10.78 1.58
CA PHE A 85 8.23 -10.12 0.59
C PHE A 85 8.33 -8.61 0.71
N ASN A 86 7.96 -7.91 -0.35
CA ASN A 86 7.70 -6.48 -0.37
C ASN A 86 6.41 -6.22 -1.14
N ILE A 87 5.40 -5.66 -0.47
CA ILE A 87 4.11 -5.31 -1.08
C ILE A 87 3.88 -3.82 -0.89
N THR A 88 3.90 -3.06 -1.98
CA THR A 88 3.67 -1.61 -1.96
C THR A 88 2.26 -1.29 -2.46
N LEU A 89 1.53 -0.55 -1.63
CA LEU A 89 0.15 -0.15 -1.87
C LEU A 89 0.00 1.37 -1.85
N HIS A 90 -0.78 1.93 -2.78
CA HIS A 90 -1.23 3.32 -2.76
C HIS A 90 -2.63 3.43 -2.17
N ALA A 91 -2.85 4.47 -1.35
CA ALA A 91 -4.17 4.77 -0.80
C ALA A 91 -5.17 5.07 -1.92
N GLY A 92 -6.43 4.67 -1.71
CA GLY A 92 -7.52 4.89 -2.65
C GLY A 92 -7.82 6.38 -2.90
N ALA A 93 -8.58 6.66 -3.96
CA ALA A 93 -8.95 8.01 -4.38
C ALA A 93 -9.64 8.81 -3.27
N ASN A 94 -10.54 8.18 -2.50
CA ASN A 94 -11.26 8.84 -1.39
C ASN A 94 -10.31 9.43 -0.33
N TYR A 95 -9.32 8.65 0.14
CA TYR A 95 -8.36 9.17 1.12
C TYR A 95 -7.44 10.22 0.49
N THR A 96 -6.97 9.96 -0.73
CA THR A 96 -6.07 10.86 -1.45
C THR A 96 -6.70 12.23 -1.69
N ASN A 97 -7.97 12.28 -2.09
CA ASN A 97 -8.70 13.54 -2.30
C ASN A 97 -8.90 14.29 -0.98
N ARG A 98 -9.31 13.59 0.09
CA ARG A 98 -9.42 14.18 1.43
C ARG A 98 -8.09 14.77 1.93
N LEU A 99 -6.98 14.08 1.65
CA LEU A 99 -5.65 14.61 1.99
C LEU A 99 -5.38 15.90 1.21
N LYS A 100 -5.62 15.91 -0.10
CA LYS A 100 -5.41 17.08 -0.97
C LYS A 100 -6.25 18.30 -0.57
N GLU A 101 -7.46 18.08 -0.06
CA GLU A 101 -8.37 19.13 0.44
C GLU A 101 -7.93 19.70 1.80
N ASN A 102 -6.91 19.13 2.45
CA ASN A 102 -6.43 19.62 3.73
C ASN A 102 -5.76 20.99 3.57
N ALA A 103 -6.40 22.02 4.14
CA ALA A 103 -5.95 23.42 4.08
C ALA A 103 -4.49 23.63 4.56
N ALA A 104 -3.97 22.76 5.43
CA ALA A 104 -2.58 22.86 5.91
C ALA A 104 -1.53 22.61 4.81
N LEU A 105 -1.91 21.95 3.70
CA LEU A 105 -1.03 21.62 2.58
C LEU A 105 -0.81 22.78 1.61
N GLY A 106 -1.77 23.71 1.50
CA GLY A 106 -1.69 24.82 0.53
C GLY A 106 -1.35 24.32 -0.88
N ASP A 107 -0.35 24.95 -1.51
CA ASP A 107 0.05 24.68 -2.90
C ASP A 107 0.62 23.27 -3.12
N ILE A 108 1.09 22.60 -2.06
CA ILE A 108 1.66 21.24 -2.14
C ILE A 108 0.60 20.20 -2.53
N SER A 109 -0.67 20.47 -2.26
CA SER A 109 -1.79 19.56 -2.59
C SER A 109 -1.78 19.11 -4.06
N SER A 110 -1.44 20.02 -4.97
CA SER A 110 -1.37 19.77 -6.42
C SER A 110 -0.22 18.84 -6.83
N ALA A 111 0.83 18.75 -6.01
CA ALA A 111 1.98 17.90 -6.26
C ALA A 111 1.76 16.44 -5.83
N ILE A 112 0.77 16.18 -4.97
CA ILE A 112 0.51 14.84 -4.42
C ILE A 112 -0.11 13.95 -5.51
N ILE A 113 0.53 12.83 -5.81
CA ILE A 113 -0.07 11.76 -6.60
C ILE A 113 -0.95 10.92 -5.67
N SER A 114 -0.33 10.25 -4.69
CA SER A 114 -1.02 9.39 -3.74
C SER A 114 -0.15 9.09 -2.51
N PRO A 115 -0.74 8.94 -1.31
CA PRO A 115 -0.10 8.29 -0.17
C PRO A 115 0.16 6.82 -0.46
N ALA A 116 1.26 6.28 0.06
CA ALA A 116 1.67 4.90 -0.14
C ALA A 116 2.19 4.26 1.15
N VAL A 117 2.14 2.93 1.20
CA VAL A 117 2.78 2.12 2.23
C VAL A 117 3.39 0.87 1.62
N SER A 118 4.62 0.55 2.01
CA SER A 118 5.30 -0.69 1.67
C SER A 118 5.38 -1.61 2.89
N PHE A 119 4.85 -2.82 2.76
CA PHE A 119 4.96 -3.88 3.74
C PHE A 119 6.12 -4.80 3.37
N ARG A 120 7.13 -4.85 4.23
CA ARG A 120 8.36 -5.61 3.96
C ARG A 120 8.64 -6.62 5.05
N LEU A 121 8.61 -7.90 4.70
CA LEU A 121 9.10 -9.00 5.53
C LEU A 121 10.56 -9.31 5.15
N LYS A 122 11.47 -9.21 6.11
CA LYS A 122 12.87 -9.62 5.94
C LYS A 122 13.43 -10.15 7.26
N ASN A 123 14.11 -11.29 7.24
CA ASN A 123 14.71 -11.92 8.42
C ASN A 123 13.69 -12.16 9.56
N GLY A 124 12.45 -12.49 9.22
CA GLY A 124 11.36 -12.68 10.19
C GLY A 124 10.78 -11.39 10.77
N GLU A 125 11.30 -10.22 10.38
CA GLU A 125 10.77 -8.92 10.80
C GLU A 125 9.88 -8.33 9.72
N LEU A 126 8.65 -7.95 10.09
CA LEU A 126 7.71 -7.24 9.22
C LEU A 126 7.74 -5.76 9.55
N THR A 127 8.00 -4.95 8.53
CA THR A 127 8.00 -3.49 8.61
C THR A 127 6.95 -2.88 7.68
N ALA A 128 6.35 -1.77 8.10
CA ALA A 128 5.49 -0.94 7.26
C ALA A 128 6.15 0.43 7.11
N ILE A 129 6.47 0.81 5.87
CA ILE A 129 7.15 2.06 5.54
C ILE A 129 6.16 2.96 4.81
N THR A 130 5.83 4.11 5.39
CA THR A 130 4.90 5.07 4.80
C THR A 130 5.60 6.04 3.87
N GLY A 131 4.92 6.54 2.84
CA GLY A 131 5.44 7.61 2.00
C GLY A 131 4.33 8.34 1.26
N ILE A 132 4.68 9.47 0.64
CA ILE A 132 3.82 10.17 -0.31
C ILE A 132 4.50 10.14 -1.68
N SER A 133 3.75 9.73 -2.69
CA SER A 133 4.15 9.87 -4.09
C SER A 133 3.82 11.29 -4.56
N TYR A 134 4.80 11.96 -5.16
CA TYR A 134 4.67 13.31 -5.70
C TYR A 134 5.02 13.32 -7.20
N ASN A 135 4.40 14.22 -7.97
CA ASN A 135 4.73 14.45 -9.37
C ASN A 135 5.91 15.42 -9.57
N THR A 136 6.35 16.06 -8.50
CA THR A 136 7.48 17.00 -8.46
C THR A 136 8.18 16.92 -7.12
N PHE A 137 9.35 17.54 -7.02
CA PHE A 137 10.08 17.62 -5.76
C PHE A 137 9.38 18.55 -4.78
N VAL A 138 9.19 18.09 -3.54
CA VAL A 138 8.54 18.82 -2.45
C VAL A 138 9.45 18.79 -1.21
N LEU A 139 9.78 19.97 -0.66
CA LEU A 139 10.60 20.10 0.55
C LEU A 139 9.79 19.93 1.86
N SER A 140 8.49 20.22 1.80
CA SER A 140 7.61 20.17 2.96
C SER A 140 7.26 18.73 3.34
N LYS A 141 7.31 18.43 4.65
CA LYS A 141 6.92 17.13 5.21
C LYS A 141 5.47 17.09 5.70
N LYS A 142 4.67 18.12 5.46
CA LYS A 142 3.31 18.20 6.03
C LYS A 142 2.39 17.08 5.55
N ALA A 143 2.44 16.70 4.27
CA ALA A 143 1.61 15.61 3.74
C ALA A 143 2.05 14.26 4.33
N ASP A 144 3.35 14.06 4.45
CA ASP A 144 3.94 12.94 5.16
C ASP A 144 3.45 12.85 6.62
N GLU A 145 3.51 13.95 7.37
CA GLU A 145 3.07 13.98 8.78
C GLU A 145 1.58 13.63 8.94
N ILE A 146 0.72 14.13 8.04
CA ILE A 146 -0.72 13.79 8.05
C ILE A 146 -0.92 12.31 7.73
N TRP A 147 -0.24 11.79 6.71
CA TRP A 147 -0.34 10.39 6.34
C TRP A 147 0.19 9.46 7.43
N ASP A 148 1.36 9.76 7.99
CA ASP A 148 2.00 8.98 9.04
C ASP A 148 1.09 8.88 10.27
N ARG A 149 0.46 9.99 10.68
CA ARG A 149 -0.51 10.02 11.78
C ARG A 149 -1.77 9.21 11.46
N ASP A 150 -2.36 9.41 10.28
CA ASP A 150 -3.60 8.72 9.91
C ASP A 150 -3.39 7.21 9.73
N PHE A 151 -2.23 6.80 9.19
CA PHE A 151 -1.88 5.40 9.01
C PHE A 151 -1.63 4.71 10.34
N THR A 152 -0.86 5.33 11.25
CA THR A 152 -0.64 4.78 12.60
C THR A 152 -1.95 4.69 13.41
N ALA A 153 -2.83 5.69 13.29
CA ALA A 153 -4.17 5.63 13.88
C ALA A 153 -5.02 4.48 13.31
N SER A 154 -4.92 4.22 12.01
CA SER A 154 -5.61 3.11 11.35
C SER A 154 -5.09 1.75 11.83
N LEU A 155 -3.76 1.58 11.95
CA LEU A 155 -3.17 0.37 12.51
C LEU A 155 -3.60 0.13 13.98
N ALA A 156 -3.63 1.20 14.79
CA ALA A 156 -4.10 1.12 16.17
C ALA A 156 -5.58 0.71 16.26
N ALA A 157 -6.44 1.27 15.38
CA ALA A 157 -7.86 0.88 15.30
C ALA A 157 -8.05 -0.58 14.87
N LEU A 158 -7.14 -1.11 14.05
CA LEU A 158 -7.09 -2.53 13.65
C LEU A 158 -6.49 -3.44 14.73
N LYS A 159 -6.04 -2.87 15.86
CA LYS A 159 -5.34 -3.54 16.97
C LYS A 159 -4.00 -4.17 16.55
N ILE A 160 -3.32 -3.57 15.58
CA ILE A 160 -1.99 -4.00 15.15
C ILE A 160 -0.96 -3.26 16.00
N GLU A 161 -0.18 -4.00 16.78
CA GLU A 161 0.89 -3.45 17.61
C GLU A 161 2.16 -3.16 16.79
N PHE A 162 2.73 -1.97 16.95
CA PHE A 162 3.92 -1.54 16.22
C PHE A 162 4.85 -0.66 17.07
N LEU A 163 6.12 -0.60 16.67
CA LEU A 163 7.13 0.34 17.18
C LEU A 163 7.60 1.23 16.04
N ILE A 164 7.74 2.52 16.30
CA ILE A 164 8.36 3.47 15.36
C ILE A 164 9.88 3.30 15.46
N LEU A 165 10.54 3.05 14.33
CA LEU A 165 11.99 2.88 14.20
C LEU A 165 12.71 4.20 13.89
#